data_AF-A0A814SZK1-F1
#
_entry.id   AF-A0A814SZK1-F1
#
_cell.length_a   1.000
_cell.length_b   1.000
_cell.length_c   1.000
_cell.angle_alpha   90.00
_cell.angle_beta   90.00
_cell.angle_gamma   90.00
#
_symmetry.space_group_name_H-M   'P 1'
#
loop_
_entity.id
_entity.type
_entity.pdbx_description
1 polymer ?
#
loop_
_entity_poly.entity_id
_entity_poly.type
_entity_poly.pdbx_seq_one_letter_code
_entity_poly.pdbx_strand_id
1 'polypeptide(L)'
;MGLIHRTLYMIFFACMMSFIIIDMLFNTPLAMSSDRKIHTREQMILAKQLISNKSHLCDSTKHHKVIIVVKSVATSSGKYYKRRMFTRESLSRKAKQFNISVLYAIGLSENDQVQQKLLNEDKIYDDILQFNFTDTYYNLTLKTMGVLFWYNRYCLNSSSYLYYIDDNVLLNVPALMKYLNNSNRRNDTLKGIIFKQKYPFATEKWSMSIEDYPNKTYSNYIMGTATLFPSKIIPKLIESSIKILPTLFLDDIFISDIVAHHTSVKQQQLDDTLNCSQTIQLSKNIFILECNQNRMVVWTKYLIEKKQTNNNSFQLIEIANNINTNMILSDRSRIQNHYSFLREYRVIALSLILFLFSTIRLIWKAIYTRFNHQEYICRV
;
A
#
# COMPACT_ATOMS: atom_id res chain seq x y z
N MET A 1 -30.65 48.36 34.39
CA MET A 1 -30.89 47.75 33.06
C MET A 1 -29.64 47.28 32.32
N GLY A 2 -28.51 48.01 32.35
CA GLY A 2 -27.32 47.65 31.54
C GLY A 2 -26.65 46.30 31.83
N LEU A 3 -26.65 45.83 33.08
CA LEU A 3 -26.01 44.56 33.44
C LEU A 3 -26.79 43.35 32.90
N ILE A 4 -28.12 43.37 33.01
CA ILE A 4 -29.01 42.31 32.50
C ILE A 4 -28.89 42.22 30.97
N HIS A 5 -28.81 43.37 30.30
CA HIS A 5 -28.70 43.41 28.85
C HIS A 5 -27.37 42.83 28.35
N ARG A 6 -26.27 43.10 29.08
CA ARG A 6 -24.95 42.50 28.80
C ARG A 6 -24.92 40.99 29.05
N THR A 7 -25.55 40.52 30.12
CA THR A 7 -25.62 39.08 30.41
C THR A 7 -26.46 38.35 29.36
N LEU A 8 -27.58 38.93 28.92
CA LEU A 8 -28.40 38.37 27.83
C LEU A 8 -27.63 38.33 26.50
N TYR A 9 -26.85 39.36 26.19
CA TYR A 9 -25.99 39.39 25.01
C TYR A 9 -24.91 38.30 25.06
N MET A 10 -24.28 38.10 26.22
CA MET A 10 -23.27 37.05 26.40
C MET A 10 -23.86 35.64 26.26
N ILE A 11 -25.06 35.41 26.78
CA ILE A 11 -25.77 34.13 26.65
C ILE A 11 -26.16 33.89 25.19
N PHE A 12 -26.71 34.90 24.51
CA PHE A 12 -27.08 34.80 23.10
C PHE A 12 -25.86 34.49 22.22
N PHE A 13 -24.73 35.17 22.46
CA PHE A 13 -23.50 34.93 21.72
C PHE A 13 -22.92 33.53 21.99
N ALA A 14 -22.96 33.06 23.24
CA ALA A 14 -22.55 31.71 23.59
C ALA A 14 -23.41 30.64 22.91
N CYS A 15 -24.74 30.84 22.87
CA CYS A 15 -25.65 29.96 22.15
C CYS A 15 -25.37 29.95 20.63
N MET A 16 -25.15 31.11 20.03
CA MET A 16 -24.79 31.21 18.60
C MET A 16 -23.48 30.48 18.30
N MET A 17 -22.45 30.67 19.13
CA MET A 17 -21.17 29.98 18.95
C MET A 17 -21.29 28.47 19.16
N SER A 18 -22.09 28.01 20.12
CA SER A 18 -22.37 26.57 20.28
C SER A 18 -23.12 26.00 19.08
N PHE A 19 -24.05 26.77 18.49
CA PHE A 19 -24.79 26.34 17.31
C PHE A 19 -23.87 26.28 16.09
N ILE A 20 -22.97 27.25 15.91
CA ILE A 20 -21.94 27.22 14.86
C ILE A 20 -20.97 26.06 15.07
N ILE A 21 -20.56 25.75 16.30
CA ILE A 21 -19.67 24.61 16.57
C ILE A 21 -20.39 23.29 16.30
N ILE A 22 -21.66 23.16 16.68
CA ILE A 22 -22.49 21.99 16.37
C ILE A 22 -22.69 21.88 14.85
N ASP A 23 -23.02 22.97 14.17
CA ASP A 23 -23.12 23.02 12.71
C ASP A 23 -21.78 22.68 12.04
N MET A 24 -20.65 23.15 12.57
CA MET A 24 -19.34 22.72 12.08
C MET A 24 -18.98 21.27 12.45
N LEU A 25 -19.51 20.70 13.52
CA LEU A 25 -19.25 19.29 13.90
C LEU A 25 -20.17 18.31 13.17
N PHE A 26 -21.39 18.72 12.82
CA PHE A 26 -22.42 17.87 12.21
C PHE A 26 -22.67 18.17 10.72
N ASN A 27 -22.44 19.41 10.30
CA ASN A 27 -22.64 19.91 8.92
C ASN A 27 -21.35 20.42 8.26
N THR A 28 -20.17 20.29 8.88
CA THR A 28 -19.00 20.13 8.01
C THR A 28 -19.29 18.88 7.20
N PRO A 29 -19.32 18.95 5.85
CA PRO A 29 -19.23 17.72 5.10
C PRO A 29 -17.92 17.12 5.61
N LEU A 30 -18.01 15.96 6.29
CA LEU A 30 -16.93 15.01 6.20
C LEU A 30 -16.55 15.06 4.74
N ALA A 31 -15.34 15.52 4.43
CA ALA A 31 -14.77 15.31 3.12
C ALA A 31 -14.56 13.79 3.02
N MET A 32 -15.67 13.04 2.95
CA MET A 32 -15.78 11.83 2.19
C MET A 32 -15.59 12.31 0.76
N SER A 33 -14.32 12.45 0.36
CA SER A 33 -13.99 12.14 -1.02
C SER A 33 -14.51 10.72 -1.22
N SER A 34 -15.73 10.60 -1.72
CA SER A 34 -16.34 9.34 -2.13
C SER A 34 -15.69 8.89 -3.43
N ASP A 35 -14.36 8.81 -3.45
CA ASP A 35 -13.65 8.08 -4.48
C ASP A 35 -14.02 6.63 -4.26
N ARG A 36 -15.06 6.18 -4.99
CA ARG A 36 -15.52 4.80 -4.94
C ARG A 36 -14.30 3.91 -5.10
N LYS A 37 -14.17 2.91 -4.21
CA LYS A 37 -13.04 1.98 -4.16
C LYS A 37 -13.13 0.90 -5.26
N ILE A 38 -13.77 1.26 -6.36
CA ILE A 38 -14.10 0.40 -7.49
C ILE A 38 -13.74 1.12 -8.79
N HIS A 39 -13.27 0.39 -9.80
CA HIS A 39 -12.92 0.94 -11.10
C HIS A 39 -13.96 0.63 -12.16
N THR A 40 -14.19 1.60 -13.03
CA THR A 40 -15.09 1.49 -14.18
C THR A 40 -14.42 0.76 -15.35
N ARG A 41 -15.23 0.42 -16.37
CA ARG A 41 -14.72 -0.14 -17.63
C ARG A 41 -13.69 0.76 -18.30
N GLU A 42 -13.91 2.07 -18.25
CA GLU A 42 -13.03 3.07 -18.86
C GLU A 42 -11.66 3.09 -18.18
N GLN A 43 -11.64 3.08 -16.84
CA GLN A 43 -10.39 3.00 -16.07
C GLN A 43 -9.63 1.70 -16.38
N MET A 44 -10.35 0.58 -16.55
CA MET A 44 -9.74 -0.69 -16.96
C MET A 44 -9.16 -0.68 -18.37
N ILE A 45 -9.65 0.18 -19.27
CA ILE A 45 -9.04 0.39 -20.59
C ILE A 45 -7.72 1.17 -20.44
N LEU A 46 -7.63 2.12 -19.51
CA LEU A 46 -6.38 2.85 -19.22
C LEU A 46 -5.25 1.92 -18.77
N ALA A 47 -5.56 0.82 -18.09
CA ALA A 47 -4.56 -0.17 -17.69
C ALA A 47 -3.76 -0.76 -18.88
N LYS A 48 -4.27 -0.67 -20.11
CA LYS A 48 -3.55 -1.10 -21.32
C LYS A 48 -2.55 -0.08 -21.85
N GLN A 49 -2.64 1.18 -21.42
CA GLN A 49 -1.80 2.25 -21.93
C GLN A 49 -0.43 2.24 -21.25
N LEU A 50 0.62 2.18 -22.07
CA LEU A 50 2.01 2.08 -21.63
C LEU A 50 2.78 3.33 -22.06
N ILE A 51 3.56 3.87 -21.14
CA ILE A 51 4.57 4.90 -21.41
C ILE A 51 5.89 4.24 -21.81
N SER A 52 6.25 3.14 -21.14
CA SER A 52 7.46 2.36 -21.42
C SER A 52 7.09 0.87 -21.48
N ASN A 53 7.34 0.22 -22.63
CA ASN A 53 6.75 -1.08 -22.95
C ASN A 53 7.63 -2.29 -22.61
N LYS A 54 8.95 -2.18 -22.61
CA LYS A 54 9.92 -3.28 -22.41
C LYS A 54 9.60 -4.60 -23.14
N SER A 55 8.97 -4.57 -24.31
CA SER A 55 8.55 -5.78 -25.03
C SER A 55 9.73 -6.62 -25.53
N HIS A 56 10.89 -5.99 -25.74
CA HIS A 56 12.13 -6.65 -26.16
C HIS A 56 12.64 -7.70 -25.16
N LEU A 57 12.23 -7.63 -23.88
CA LEU A 57 12.60 -8.60 -22.85
C LEU A 57 11.81 -9.92 -22.91
N CYS A 58 10.80 -9.99 -23.80
CA CYS A 58 9.95 -11.16 -23.99
C CYS A 58 10.13 -11.79 -25.39
N ASP A 59 11.32 -11.65 -25.97
CA ASP A 59 11.70 -12.23 -27.26
C ASP A 59 11.30 -13.71 -27.37
N SER A 60 10.46 -14.03 -28.36
CA SER A 60 9.95 -15.38 -28.62
C SER A 60 11.03 -16.39 -28.99
N THR A 61 12.21 -15.94 -29.39
CA THR A 61 13.35 -16.82 -29.66
C THR A 61 14.00 -17.37 -28.38
N LYS A 62 13.72 -16.78 -27.22
CA LYS A 62 14.25 -17.19 -25.92
C LYS A 62 13.10 -17.63 -25.02
N HIS A 63 13.03 -18.92 -24.70
CA HIS A 63 12.06 -19.40 -23.73
C HIS A 63 12.53 -19.08 -22.30
N HIS A 64 11.80 -18.20 -21.62
CA HIS A 64 12.00 -17.84 -20.22
C HIS A 64 11.17 -18.74 -19.33
N LYS A 65 11.80 -19.38 -18.34
CA LYS A 65 11.03 -20.16 -17.36
C LYS A 65 10.06 -19.27 -16.59
N VAL A 66 10.46 -18.05 -16.24
CA VAL A 66 9.64 -17.07 -15.52
C VAL A 66 10.07 -15.66 -15.88
N ILE A 67 9.10 -14.73 -15.96
CA ILE A 67 9.35 -13.29 -15.92
C ILE A 67 8.93 -12.79 -14.54
N ILE A 68 9.78 -12.00 -13.89
CA ILE A 68 9.47 -11.41 -12.59
C ILE A 68 9.08 -9.94 -12.80
N VAL A 69 7.95 -9.54 -12.25
CA VAL A 69 7.51 -8.15 -12.23
C VAL A 69 7.35 -7.70 -10.79
N VAL A 70 8.08 -6.67 -10.41
CA VAL A 70 8.10 -6.07 -9.09
C VAL A 70 7.14 -4.86 -9.06
N LYS A 71 6.09 -4.96 -8.25
CA LYS A 71 5.14 -3.87 -7.96
C LYS A 71 5.85 -2.81 -7.12
N SER A 72 6.10 -1.64 -7.70
CA SER A 72 6.72 -0.49 -7.03
C SER A 72 5.95 0.80 -7.35
N VAL A 73 6.38 1.93 -6.79
CA VAL A 73 5.79 3.26 -7.00
C VAL A 73 6.88 4.33 -7.04
N ALA A 74 6.63 5.48 -7.65
CA ALA A 74 7.51 6.64 -7.61
C ALA A 74 6.88 7.75 -6.77
N THR A 75 7.52 8.08 -5.64
CA THR A 75 7.08 9.15 -4.74
C THR A 75 8.25 10.05 -4.35
N SER A 76 7.95 11.27 -3.91
CA SER A 76 8.95 12.27 -3.48
C SER A 76 9.80 11.81 -2.30
N SER A 77 9.37 10.79 -1.54
CA SER A 77 10.12 10.24 -0.41
C SER A 77 11.46 9.60 -0.79
N GLY A 78 11.66 9.23 -2.07
CA GLY A 78 12.85 8.51 -2.53
C GLY A 78 13.02 7.08 -1.98
N LYS A 79 12.18 6.67 -1.02
CA LYS A 79 12.20 5.34 -0.40
C LYS A 79 12.09 4.21 -1.44
N TYR A 80 11.18 4.36 -2.39
CA TYR A 80 10.91 3.34 -3.39
C TYR A 80 12.01 3.25 -4.45
N TYR A 81 12.64 4.37 -4.81
CA TYR A 81 13.87 4.36 -5.62
C TYR A 81 14.96 3.53 -4.95
N LYS A 82 15.18 3.73 -3.64
CA LYS A 82 16.15 2.93 -2.87
C LYS A 82 15.80 1.43 -2.86
N ARG A 83 14.51 1.07 -2.79
CA ARG A 83 14.06 -0.34 -2.90
C ARG A 83 14.34 -0.93 -4.28
N ARG A 84 14.11 -0.18 -5.35
CA ARG A 84 14.46 -0.61 -6.71
C ARG A 84 15.96 -0.82 -6.86
N MET A 85 16.79 0.13 -6.42
CA MET A 85 18.24 -0.03 -6.44
C MET A 85 18.70 -1.26 -5.67
N PHE A 86 18.17 -1.48 -4.48
CA PHE A 86 18.49 -2.68 -3.69
C PHE A 86 18.08 -3.98 -4.40
N THR A 87 16.87 -4.04 -4.97
CA THR A 87 16.39 -5.22 -5.68
C THR A 87 17.13 -5.45 -7.00
N ARG A 88 17.63 -4.41 -7.68
CA ARG A 88 18.52 -4.57 -8.84
C ARG A 88 19.81 -5.29 -8.46
N GLU A 89 20.44 -4.85 -7.39
CA GLU A 89 21.73 -5.39 -6.93
C GLU A 89 21.63 -6.79 -6.30
N SER A 90 20.49 -7.09 -5.66
CA SER A 90 20.25 -8.37 -4.98
C SER A 90 19.50 -9.38 -5.86
N LEU A 91 18.29 -9.05 -6.30
CA LEU A 91 17.41 -9.92 -7.08
C LEU A 91 17.79 -9.91 -8.56
N SER A 92 17.76 -8.76 -9.25
CA SER A 92 17.92 -8.72 -10.71
C SER A 92 19.29 -9.25 -11.16
N ARG A 93 20.35 -8.90 -10.43
CA ARG A 93 21.69 -9.45 -10.65
C ARG A 93 21.74 -10.97 -10.52
N LYS A 94 21.03 -11.54 -9.54
CA LYS A 94 20.97 -13.00 -9.36
C LYS A 94 20.07 -13.66 -10.39
N ALA A 95 18.93 -13.05 -10.73
CA ALA A 95 17.98 -13.51 -11.75
C ALA A 95 18.62 -13.61 -13.14
N LYS A 96 19.47 -12.66 -13.50
CA LYS A 96 20.23 -12.68 -14.77
C LYS A 96 21.08 -13.94 -14.94
N GLN A 97 21.64 -14.48 -13.86
CA GLN A 97 22.42 -15.75 -13.89
C GLN A 97 21.57 -16.97 -14.25
N PHE A 98 20.24 -16.87 -14.13
CA PHE A 98 19.28 -17.91 -14.47
C PHE A 98 18.46 -17.57 -15.73
N ASN A 99 18.89 -16.57 -16.52
CA ASN A 99 18.17 -16.07 -17.69
C ASN A 99 16.72 -15.61 -17.39
N ILE A 100 16.54 -15.00 -16.22
CA ILE A 100 15.25 -14.44 -15.77
C ILE A 100 15.30 -12.93 -15.91
N SER A 101 14.32 -12.37 -16.62
CA SER A 101 14.10 -10.92 -16.71
C SER A 101 13.33 -10.44 -15.49
N VAL A 102 13.74 -9.30 -14.94
CA VAL A 102 13.09 -8.62 -13.81
C VAL A 102 12.70 -7.21 -14.25
N LEU A 103 11.44 -6.84 -14.02
CA LEU A 103 10.86 -5.55 -14.40
C LEU A 103 10.23 -4.87 -13.19
N TYR A 104 10.12 -3.54 -13.22
CA TYR A 104 9.44 -2.75 -12.20
C TYR A 104 8.16 -2.14 -12.78
N ALA A 105 7.00 -2.57 -12.28
CA ALA A 105 5.69 -2.04 -12.69
C ALA A 105 5.35 -0.78 -11.89
N ILE A 106 5.25 0.36 -12.58
CA ILE A 106 5.06 1.69 -11.98
C ILE A 106 4.07 2.50 -12.83
N GLY A 107 3.20 3.30 -12.21
CA GLY A 107 2.33 4.23 -12.92
C GLY A 107 2.94 5.64 -13.05
N LEU A 108 2.09 6.63 -13.29
CA LEU A 108 2.45 8.05 -13.28
C LEU A 108 2.61 8.55 -11.84
N SER A 109 3.62 9.39 -11.60
CA SER A 109 3.67 10.21 -10.39
C SER A 109 2.90 11.50 -10.61
N GLU A 110 2.14 11.96 -9.61
CA GLU A 110 1.49 13.29 -9.64
C GLU A 110 2.50 14.44 -9.53
N ASN A 111 3.75 14.14 -9.15
CA ASN A 111 4.82 15.11 -9.04
C ASN A 111 5.72 15.04 -10.28
N ASP A 112 5.72 16.10 -11.09
CA ASP A 112 6.49 16.18 -12.34
C ASP A 112 7.98 15.94 -12.13
N GLN A 113 8.56 16.45 -11.04
CA GLN A 113 9.99 16.23 -10.76
C GLN A 113 10.28 14.75 -10.45
N VAL A 114 9.37 14.07 -9.76
CA VAL A 114 9.46 12.62 -9.50
C VAL A 114 9.27 11.85 -10.80
N GLN A 115 8.33 12.25 -11.64
CA GLN A 115 8.09 11.65 -12.95
C GLN A 115 9.33 11.78 -13.86
N GLN A 116 9.97 12.96 -13.92
CA GLN A 116 11.20 13.16 -14.68
C GLN A 116 12.36 12.30 -14.15
N LYS A 117 12.51 12.18 -12.82
CA LYS A 117 13.50 11.28 -12.22
C LYS A 117 13.25 9.82 -12.59
N LEU A 118 11.99 9.39 -12.63
CA LEU A 118 11.60 8.04 -13.04
C LEU A 118 11.92 7.78 -14.52
N LEU A 119 11.67 8.74 -15.40
CA LEU A 119 12.04 8.64 -16.82
C LEU A 119 13.56 8.54 -17.01
N ASN A 120 14.33 9.30 -16.23
CA ASN A 120 15.80 9.20 -16.26
C ASN A 120 16.31 7.88 -15.68
N GLU A 121 15.68 7.36 -14.62
CA GLU A 121 15.95 6.03 -14.11
C GLU A 121 15.72 4.97 -15.20
N ASP A 122 14.59 5.05 -15.92
CA ASP A 122 14.27 4.09 -16.98
C ASP A 122 15.26 4.17 -18.15
N LYS A 123 15.72 5.37 -18.52
CA LYS A 123 16.78 5.52 -19.54
C LYS A 123 18.10 4.84 -19.16
N ILE A 124 18.41 4.76 -17.87
CA ILE A 124 19.66 4.19 -17.37
C ILE A 124 19.56 2.66 -17.23
N TYR A 125 18.47 2.16 -16.67
CA TYR A 125 18.34 0.75 -16.31
C TYR A 125 17.48 -0.08 -17.27
N ASP A 126 16.66 0.58 -18.11
CA ASP A 126 15.79 -0.04 -19.13
C ASP A 126 14.88 -1.17 -18.60
N ASP A 127 14.44 -1.06 -17.34
CA ASP A 127 13.71 -2.12 -16.64
C ASP A 127 12.40 -1.64 -15.99
N ILE A 128 11.93 -0.43 -16.28
CA ILE A 128 10.65 0.08 -15.78
C ILE A 128 9.54 -0.16 -16.80
N LEU A 129 8.58 -1.01 -16.45
CA LEU A 129 7.32 -1.16 -17.16
C LEU A 129 6.37 -0.06 -16.66
N GLN A 130 6.23 1.02 -17.43
CA GLN A 130 5.49 2.20 -17.00
C GLN A 130 4.09 2.29 -17.63
N PHE A 131 3.07 2.48 -16.79
CA PHE A 131 1.68 2.63 -17.20
C PHE A 131 1.21 4.09 -17.18
N ASN A 132 0.26 4.42 -18.07
CA ASN A 132 -0.29 5.77 -18.22
C ASN A 132 -1.52 6.02 -17.33
N PHE A 133 -1.39 5.77 -16.03
CA PHE A 133 -2.40 6.14 -15.02
C PHE A 133 -1.71 6.50 -13.70
N THR A 134 -2.33 7.37 -12.90
CA THR A 134 -1.75 7.81 -11.62
C THR A 134 -1.56 6.66 -10.66
N ASP A 135 -0.33 6.52 -10.15
CA ASP A 135 0.07 5.42 -9.29
C ASP A 135 -0.33 5.66 -7.83
N THR A 136 -1.50 5.14 -7.46
CA THR A 136 -2.04 5.22 -6.11
C THR A 136 -2.30 3.83 -5.55
N TYR A 137 -2.43 3.75 -4.23
CA TYR A 137 -2.84 2.50 -3.58
C TYR A 137 -4.23 2.03 -4.03
N TYR A 138 -5.11 2.95 -4.38
CA TYR A 138 -6.43 2.61 -4.91
C TYR A 138 -6.38 2.13 -6.36
N ASN A 139 -5.33 2.44 -7.13
CA ASN A 139 -5.19 1.97 -8.52
C ASN A 139 -4.37 0.68 -8.65
N LEU A 140 -4.20 -0.08 -7.57
CA LEU A 140 -3.43 -1.33 -7.60
C LEU A 140 -4.04 -2.35 -8.57
N THR A 141 -5.37 -2.44 -8.63
CA THR A 141 -6.04 -3.34 -9.59
C THR A 141 -5.76 -2.94 -11.04
N LEU A 142 -5.73 -1.64 -11.36
CA LEU A 142 -5.32 -1.18 -12.70
C LEU A 142 -3.89 -1.59 -13.01
N LYS A 143 -2.98 -1.47 -12.03
CA LYS A 143 -1.58 -1.89 -12.21
C LYS A 143 -1.46 -3.38 -12.46
N THR A 144 -2.12 -4.20 -11.66
CA THR A 144 -2.09 -5.67 -11.80
C THR A 144 -2.69 -6.08 -13.14
N MET A 145 -3.82 -5.50 -13.54
CA MET A 145 -4.42 -5.73 -14.85
C MET A 145 -3.51 -5.28 -15.99
N GLY A 146 -2.83 -4.13 -15.86
CA GLY A 146 -1.87 -3.65 -16.84
C GLY A 146 -0.71 -4.62 -17.04
N VAL A 147 -0.16 -5.15 -15.95
CA VAL A 147 0.89 -6.19 -16.02
C VAL A 147 0.37 -7.45 -16.70
N LEU A 148 -0.84 -7.92 -16.37
CA LEU A 148 -1.44 -9.08 -17.03
C LEU A 148 -1.67 -8.83 -18.52
N PHE A 149 -2.21 -7.67 -18.91
CA PHE A 149 -2.39 -7.30 -20.32
C PHE A 149 -1.07 -7.28 -21.08
N TRP A 150 -0.06 -6.64 -20.50
CA TRP A 150 1.28 -6.57 -21.07
C TRP A 150 1.88 -7.98 -21.24
N TYR A 151 1.86 -8.80 -20.19
CA TYR A 151 2.40 -10.16 -20.24
C TYR A 151 1.67 -11.01 -21.28
N ASN A 152 0.34 -10.95 -21.31
CA ASN A 152 -0.47 -11.67 -22.28
C ASN A 152 -0.16 -11.26 -23.73
N ARG A 153 0.12 -9.97 -23.96
CA ARG A 153 0.41 -9.42 -25.29
C ARG A 153 1.81 -9.79 -25.78
N TYR A 154 2.81 -9.78 -24.90
CA TYR A 154 4.22 -9.82 -25.30
C TYR A 154 4.97 -11.08 -24.83
N CYS A 155 4.56 -11.69 -23.72
CA CYS A 155 5.35 -12.72 -23.03
C CYS A 155 4.66 -14.09 -22.95
N LEU A 156 3.38 -14.18 -23.34
CA LEU A 156 2.57 -15.40 -23.22
C LEU A 156 3.21 -16.62 -23.87
N ASN A 157 3.86 -16.43 -25.03
CA ASN A 157 4.48 -17.50 -25.81
C ASN A 157 5.96 -17.68 -25.48
N SER A 158 6.62 -16.69 -24.89
CA SER A 158 8.04 -16.75 -24.55
C SER A 158 8.26 -17.15 -23.10
N SER A 159 7.24 -17.18 -22.24
CA SER A 159 7.41 -17.50 -20.83
C SER A 159 6.36 -18.47 -20.27
N SER A 160 6.79 -19.37 -19.37
CA SER A 160 5.91 -20.34 -18.70
C SER A 160 5.17 -19.76 -17.48
N TYR A 161 5.72 -18.72 -16.85
CA TYR A 161 5.18 -18.12 -15.63
C TYR A 161 5.43 -16.62 -15.58
N LEU A 162 4.48 -15.89 -15.01
CA LEU A 162 4.66 -14.53 -14.49
C LEU A 162 4.73 -14.61 -12.97
N TYR A 163 5.79 -14.11 -12.36
CA TYR A 163 5.85 -13.94 -10.91
C TYR A 163 5.73 -12.46 -10.56
N TYR A 164 4.59 -12.09 -9.97
CA TYR A 164 4.29 -10.73 -9.57
C TYR A 164 4.49 -10.57 -8.07
N ILE A 165 5.38 -9.67 -7.66
CA ILE A 165 5.82 -9.51 -6.26
C ILE A 165 5.88 -8.04 -5.84
N ASP A 166 5.75 -7.74 -4.54
CA ASP A 166 6.00 -6.40 -4.00
C ASP A 166 7.50 -6.07 -3.97
N ASP A 167 7.82 -4.77 -4.00
CA ASP A 167 9.19 -4.27 -3.86
C ASP A 167 9.85 -4.44 -2.48
N ASN A 168 9.16 -5.08 -1.54
CA ASN A 168 9.70 -5.47 -0.24
C ASN A 168 9.83 -7.00 -0.06
N VAL A 169 9.72 -7.76 -1.14
CA VAL A 169 9.95 -9.22 -1.13
C VAL A 169 11.42 -9.52 -1.36
N LEU A 170 12.00 -10.36 -0.50
CA LEU A 170 13.26 -11.03 -0.80
C LEU A 170 12.97 -12.37 -1.48
N LEU A 171 13.54 -12.57 -2.66
CA LEU A 171 13.32 -13.77 -3.45
C LEU A 171 14.60 -14.61 -3.57
N ASN A 172 14.51 -15.89 -3.25
CA ASN A 172 15.57 -16.87 -3.42
C ASN A 172 15.47 -17.49 -4.83
N VAL A 173 16.14 -16.86 -5.79
CA VAL A 173 16.10 -17.27 -7.22
C VAL A 173 16.45 -18.76 -7.43
N PRO A 174 17.52 -19.33 -6.83
CA PRO A 174 17.79 -20.78 -6.95
C PRO A 174 16.64 -21.67 -6.46
N ALA A 175 16.04 -21.36 -5.31
CA ALA A 175 14.92 -22.13 -4.78
C ALA A 175 13.68 -22.02 -5.68
N LEU A 176 13.38 -20.81 -6.18
CA LEU A 176 12.32 -20.60 -7.18
C LEU A 176 12.55 -21.47 -8.42
N MET A 177 13.76 -21.47 -8.98
CA MET A 177 14.05 -22.26 -10.18
C MET A 177 13.93 -23.77 -9.94
N LYS A 178 14.38 -24.25 -8.77
CA LYS A 178 14.16 -25.65 -8.36
C LYS A 178 12.66 -25.98 -8.29
N TYR A 179 11.85 -25.07 -7.72
CA TYR A 179 10.40 -25.23 -7.66
C TYR A 179 9.77 -25.29 -9.07
N LEU A 180 10.12 -24.35 -9.95
CA LEU A 180 9.53 -24.23 -11.29
C LEU A 180 9.94 -25.36 -12.25
N ASN A 181 11.11 -25.96 -12.03
CA ASN A 181 11.60 -27.08 -12.86
C ASN A 181 11.00 -28.44 -12.46
N ASN A 182 10.24 -28.51 -11.37
CA ASN A 182 9.55 -29.73 -10.99
C ASN A 182 8.32 -29.98 -11.89
N SER A 183 8.40 -30.98 -12.76
CA SER A 183 7.37 -31.33 -13.76
C SER A 183 6.04 -31.81 -13.18
N ASN A 184 6.02 -32.23 -11.91
CA ASN A 184 4.79 -32.71 -11.24
C ASN A 184 3.87 -31.57 -10.77
N ARG A 185 4.23 -30.31 -11.01
CA ARG A 185 3.47 -29.15 -10.54
C ARG A 185 2.41 -28.74 -11.57
N ARG A 186 1.20 -28.52 -11.06
CA ARG A 186 0.05 -28.01 -11.83
C ARG A 186 0.38 -26.66 -12.47
N ASN A 187 0.10 -26.50 -13.75
CA ASN A 187 0.30 -25.25 -14.51
C ASN A 187 -1.02 -24.50 -14.77
N ASP A 188 -2.08 -24.85 -14.05
CA ASP A 188 -3.44 -24.33 -14.18
C ASP A 188 -3.97 -23.72 -12.88
N THR A 189 -3.12 -23.58 -11.86
CA THR A 189 -3.47 -22.99 -10.55
C THR A 189 -2.66 -21.74 -10.25
N LEU A 190 -3.33 -20.72 -9.72
CA LEU A 190 -2.67 -19.56 -9.11
C LEU A 190 -1.93 -20.00 -7.85
N LYS A 191 -0.73 -19.48 -7.60
CA LYS A 191 0.10 -19.90 -6.47
C LYS A 191 0.60 -18.72 -5.65
N GLY A 192 0.57 -18.89 -4.34
CA GLY A 192 1.09 -17.91 -3.37
C GLY A 192 0.70 -18.30 -1.95
N ILE A 193 0.76 -17.34 -1.02
CA ILE A 193 0.28 -17.56 0.35
C ILE A 193 -1.23 -17.40 0.38
N ILE A 194 -1.95 -18.44 0.79
CA ILE A 194 -3.42 -18.39 0.86
C ILE A 194 -3.87 -17.83 2.20
N PHE A 195 -4.67 -16.76 2.16
CA PHE A 195 -5.44 -16.29 3.30
C PHE A 195 -6.86 -16.86 3.24
N LYS A 196 -7.38 -17.27 4.39
CA LYS A 196 -8.69 -17.90 4.52
C LYS A 196 -9.64 -16.99 5.29
N GLN A 197 -10.84 -16.78 4.73
CA GLN A 197 -12.02 -16.25 5.42
C GLN A 197 -11.76 -14.95 6.23
N LYS A 198 -11.09 -13.98 5.60
CA LYS A 198 -10.86 -12.66 6.21
C LYS A 198 -12.12 -11.79 6.06
N TYR A 199 -12.34 -10.91 7.04
CA TYR A 199 -13.48 -9.99 7.04
C TYR A 199 -13.14 -8.68 6.29
N PRO A 200 -14.02 -8.18 5.41
CA PRO A 200 -13.85 -6.91 4.69
C PRO A 200 -13.95 -5.66 5.57
N PHE A 201 -14.52 -5.79 6.77
CA PHE A 201 -14.86 -4.67 7.67
C PHE A 201 -13.78 -4.38 8.72
N ALA A 202 -12.51 -4.31 8.34
CA ALA A 202 -11.47 -3.82 9.25
C ALA A 202 -11.53 -2.29 9.36
N THR A 203 -11.22 -1.69 10.51
CA THR A 203 -11.12 -0.22 10.73
C THR A 203 -9.87 0.40 10.09
N GLU A 204 -9.39 -0.17 9.00
CA GLU A 204 -8.04 0.03 8.50
C GLU A 204 -8.00 0.32 6.99
N LYS A 205 -6.78 0.46 6.47
CA LYS A 205 -6.41 0.69 5.07
C LYS A 205 -7.12 -0.24 4.06
N TRP A 206 -7.50 -1.45 4.47
CA TRP A 206 -8.08 -2.50 3.63
C TRP A 206 -9.60 -2.62 3.76
N SER A 207 -10.26 -1.64 4.39
CA SER A 207 -11.70 -1.65 4.60
C SER A 207 -12.48 -1.57 3.29
N MET A 208 -13.56 -2.32 3.20
CA MET A 208 -14.55 -2.20 2.13
C MET A 208 -15.93 -1.89 2.70
N SER A 209 -16.68 -1.04 2.01
CA SER A 209 -18.07 -0.79 2.34
C SER A 209 -18.93 -1.99 1.94
N ILE A 210 -20.11 -2.12 2.56
CA ILE A 210 -21.10 -3.15 2.16
C ILE A 210 -21.54 -2.94 0.70
N GLU A 211 -21.57 -1.68 0.25
CA GLU A 211 -21.90 -1.33 -1.14
C GLU A 211 -20.82 -1.82 -2.12
N ASP A 212 -19.54 -1.65 -1.78
CA ASP A 212 -18.43 -2.11 -2.61
C ASP A 212 -18.27 -3.64 -2.59
N TYR A 213 -18.57 -4.29 -1.45
CA TYR A 213 -18.47 -5.74 -1.29
C TYR A 213 -19.53 -6.27 -0.32
N PRO A 214 -20.64 -6.85 -0.82
CA PRO A 214 -21.79 -7.23 0.02
C PRO A 214 -21.58 -8.51 0.83
N ASN A 215 -20.58 -9.33 0.50
CA ASN A 215 -20.35 -10.58 1.20
C ASN A 215 -19.71 -10.35 2.58
N LYS A 216 -20.10 -11.18 3.55
CA LYS A 216 -19.61 -11.09 4.94
C LYS A 216 -18.11 -11.36 5.09
N THR A 217 -17.54 -12.18 4.23
CA THR A 217 -16.13 -12.60 4.26
C THR A 217 -15.60 -12.73 2.85
N TYR A 218 -14.31 -12.48 2.66
CA TYR A 218 -13.60 -12.92 1.47
C TYR A 218 -13.56 -14.44 1.42
N SER A 219 -13.61 -15.00 0.22
CA SER A 219 -13.28 -16.40 0.01
C SER A 219 -11.77 -16.60 0.21
N ASN A 220 -11.27 -17.81 -0.06
CA ASN A 220 -9.83 -18.01 -0.06
C ASN A 220 -9.19 -17.17 -1.19
N TYR A 221 -8.15 -16.42 -0.85
CA TYR A 221 -7.43 -15.57 -1.78
C TYR A 221 -5.92 -15.66 -1.53
N ILE A 222 -5.12 -15.31 -2.53
CA ILE A 222 -3.67 -15.23 -2.42
C ILE A 222 -3.30 -13.85 -1.93
N MET A 223 -2.47 -13.77 -0.89
CA MET A 223 -1.97 -12.51 -0.36
C MET A 223 -1.19 -11.74 -1.43
N GLY A 224 -1.52 -10.45 -1.62
CA GLY A 224 -1.02 -9.61 -2.71
C GLY A 224 0.48 -9.33 -2.78
N THR A 225 1.27 -9.83 -1.82
CA THR A 225 2.71 -9.61 -1.78
C THR A 225 3.48 -10.44 -2.79
N ALA A 226 3.02 -11.65 -3.12
CA ALA A 226 3.70 -12.50 -4.09
C ALA A 226 2.72 -13.52 -4.68
N THR A 227 2.45 -13.39 -5.99
CA THR A 227 1.57 -14.28 -6.74
C THR A 227 2.25 -14.80 -8.00
N LEU A 228 2.34 -16.12 -8.12
CA LEU A 228 2.86 -16.80 -9.29
C LEU A 228 1.70 -17.23 -10.20
N PHE A 229 1.67 -16.65 -11.39
CA PHE A 229 0.69 -16.90 -12.45
C PHE A 229 1.29 -17.83 -13.51
N PRO A 230 0.77 -19.06 -13.67
CA PRO A 230 1.04 -19.84 -14.87
C PRO A 230 0.52 -19.12 -16.12
N SER A 231 1.29 -19.10 -17.20
CA SER A 231 0.89 -18.40 -18.44
C SER A 231 -0.45 -18.87 -19.00
N LYS A 232 -0.73 -20.18 -18.88
CA LYS A 232 -1.93 -20.83 -19.43
C LYS A 232 -3.24 -20.22 -18.90
N ILE A 233 -3.26 -19.69 -17.69
CA ILE A 233 -4.49 -19.16 -17.07
C ILE A 233 -4.66 -17.65 -17.25
N ILE A 234 -3.60 -16.91 -17.60
CA ILE A 234 -3.63 -15.45 -17.73
C ILE A 234 -4.69 -14.95 -18.73
N PRO A 235 -4.83 -15.51 -19.94
CA PRO A 235 -5.86 -15.07 -20.88
C PRO A 235 -7.29 -15.16 -20.30
N LYS A 236 -7.59 -16.28 -19.62
CA LYS A 236 -8.90 -16.52 -19.00
C LYS A 236 -9.19 -15.56 -17.85
N LEU A 237 -8.18 -15.27 -17.01
CA LEU A 237 -8.31 -14.28 -15.94
C LEU A 237 -8.60 -12.90 -16.52
N ILE A 238 -7.86 -12.48 -17.55
CA ILE A 238 -8.06 -11.18 -18.22
C ILE A 238 -9.48 -11.06 -18.79
N GLU A 239 -9.93 -12.06 -19.54
CA GLU A 239 -11.27 -12.06 -20.15
C GLU A 239 -12.36 -11.91 -19.09
N SER A 240 -12.23 -12.65 -17.99
CA SER A 240 -13.18 -12.61 -16.88
C SER A 240 -13.12 -11.29 -16.10
N SER A 241 -11.94 -10.71 -15.88
CA SER A 241 -11.80 -9.41 -15.22
C SER A 241 -12.53 -8.29 -15.97
N ILE A 242 -12.57 -8.36 -17.31
CA ILE A 242 -13.30 -7.38 -18.13
C ILE A 242 -14.82 -7.58 -18.02
N LYS A 243 -15.29 -8.80 -17.73
CA LYS A 243 -16.72 -9.13 -17.60
C LYS A 243 -17.30 -8.78 -16.23
N ILE A 244 -16.52 -8.89 -15.16
CA ILE A 244 -16.98 -8.74 -13.75
C ILE A 244 -16.93 -7.27 -13.27
N LEU A 245 -17.06 -6.31 -14.17
CA LEU A 245 -17.01 -4.89 -13.79
C LEU A 245 -18.22 -4.50 -12.94
N PRO A 246 -18.07 -3.56 -11.98
CA PRO A 246 -16.87 -2.75 -11.69
C PRO A 246 -15.83 -3.47 -10.77
N THR A 247 -14.52 -3.15 -10.89
CA THR A 247 -13.43 -3.90 -10.21
C THR A 247 -13.01 -3.30 -8.86
N LEU A 248 -12.86 -4.11 -7.80
CA LEU A 248 -12.33 -3.65 -6.52
C LEU A 248 -10.88 -3.13 -6.62
N PHE A 249 -10.50 -2.16 -5.78
CA PHE A 249 -9.13 -1.63 -5.70
C PHE A 249 -8.09 -2.60 -5.10
N LEU A 250 -8.54 -3.59 -4.31
CA LEU A 250 -7.69 -4.63 -3.73
C LEU A 250 -7.40 -5.67 -4.81
N ASP A 251 -6.24 -5.54 -5.44
CA ASP A 251 -5.84 -6.33 -6.61
C ASP A 251 -5.80 -7.83 -6.33
N ASP A 252 -5.34 -8.19 -5.14
CA ASP A 252 -5.21 -9.56 -4.69
C ASP A 252 -6.58 -10.23 -4.47
N ILE A 253 -7.52 -9.55 -3.83
CA ILE A 253 -8.90 -10.02 -3.68
C ILE A 253 -9.59 -10.06 -5.05
N PHE A 254 -9.49 -9.00 -5.85
CA PHE A 254 -10.15 -8.96 -7.15
C PHE A 254 -9.71 -10.13 -8.05
N ILE A 255 -8.39 -10.34 -8.21
CA ILE A 255 -7.87 -11.37 -9.11
C ILE A 255 -7.99 -12.77 -8.52
N SER A 256 -7.59 -12.96 -7.26
CA SER A 256 -7.41 -14.30 -6.70
C SER A 256 -8.59 -14.80 -5.88
N ASP A 257 -9.56 -13.95 -5.53
CA ASP A 257 -10.89 -14.35 -5.08
C ASP A 257 -11.89 -14.25 -6.24
N ILE A 258 -12.36 -13.04 -6.56
CA ILE A 258 -13.54 -12.83 -7.41
C ILE A 258 -13.37 -13.43 -8.81
N VAL A 259 -12.30 -13.04 -9.51
CA VAL A 259 -12.04 -13.49 -10.89
C VAL A 259 -11.68 -14.98 -10.92
N ALA A 260 -10.90 -15.46 -9.95
CA ALA A 260 -10.53 -16.87 -9.85
C ALA A 260 -11.76 -17.77 -9.64
N HIS A 261 -12.69 -17.39 -8.76
CA HIS A 261 -13.94 -18.14 -8.54
C HIS A 261 -14.82 -18.16 -9.80
N HIS A 262 -15.03 -17.01 -10.44
CA HIS A 262 -15.82 -16.92 -11.68
C HIS A 262 -15.22 -17.75 -12.82
N THR A 263 -13.89 -17.88 -12.86
CA THR A 263 -13.17 -18.69 -13.86
C THR A 263 -12.92 -20.13 -13.43
N SER A 264 -13.33 -20.54 -12.23
CA SER A 264 -12.98 -21.84 -11.62
C SER A 264 -11.46 -22.13 -11.59
N VAL A 265 -10.63 -21.08 -11.60
CA VAL A 265 -9.18 -21.21 -11.42
C VAL A 265 -8.90 -21.44 -9.95
N LYS A 266 -8.26 -22.55 -9.62
CA LYS A 266 -7.94 -22.89 -8.23
C LYS A 266 -6.70 -22.15 -7.75
N GLN A 267 -6.67 -21.83 -6.47
CA GLN A 267 -5.50 -21.35 -5.76
C GLN A 267 -4.76 -22.54 -5.14
N GLN A 268 -3.44 -22.45 -5.06
CA GLN A 268 -2.57 -23.43 -4.43
C GLN A 268 -1.58 -22.73 -3.52
N GLN A 269 -1.41 -23.25 -2.30
CA GLN A 269 -0.40 -22.78 -1.37
C GLN A 269 0.98 -22.99 -2.01
N LEU A 270 1.79 -21.93 -2.04
CA LEU A 270 3.20 -22.08 -2.31
C LEU A 270 3.87 -22.59 -1.03
N ASP A 271 4.35 -23.83 -1.07
CA ASP A 271 5.12 -24.43 0.02
C ASP A 271 6.47 -23.68 0.18
N ASP A 272 7.13 -23.80 1.33
CA ASP A 272 8.43 -23.15 1.62
C ASP A 272 8.41 -21.61 1.52
N THR A 273 7.36 -20.99 2.07
CA THR A 273 7.24 -19.54 2.23
C THR A 273 7.35 -19.16 3.71
N LEU A 274 8.25 -18.24 4.05
CA LEU A 274 8.36 -17.70 5.41
C LEU A 274 7.64 -16.37 5.50
N ASN A 275 6.57 -16.34 6.30
CA ASN A 275 6.02 -15.11 6.84
C ASN A 275 6.68 -14.84 8.19
N CYS A 276 7.41 -13.74 8.33
CA CYS A 276 7.94 -13.26 9.60
C CYS A 276 8.57 -14.32 10.49
N SER A 277 9.74 -14.82 10.11
CA SER A 277 10.52 -15.64 11.03
C SER A 277 11.80 -14.94 11.45
N GLN A 278 12.03 -14.91 12.76
CA GLN A 278 13.33 -14.61 13.37
C GLN A 278 14.39 -15.69 13.05
N THR A 279 14.04 -16.75 12.31
CA THR A 279 14.89 -17.93 12.07
C THR A 279 15.78 -17.82 10.82
N ILE A 280 16.90 -18.53 10.93
CA ILE A 280 18.13 -18.46 10.12
C ILE A 280 18.04 -19.30 8.81
N GLN A 281 16.89 -19.89 8.47
CA GLN A 281 16.77 -20.80 7.31
C GLN A 281 16.38 -20.06 6.01
N LEU A 282 17.20 -19.09 5.60
CA LEU A 282 16.96 -18.27 4.41
C LEU A 282 17.18 -19.05 3.10
N SER A 283 18.00 -20.10 3.14
CA SER A 283 18.41 -20.89 1.96
C SER A 283 17.34 -21.82 1.39
N LYS A 284 16.34 -22.23 2.20
CA LYS A 284 15.30 -23.20 1.79
C LYS A 284 14.05 -22.55 1.18
N ASN A 285 13.73 -21.33 1.60
CA ASN A 285 12.46 -20.70 1.28
C ASN A 285 12.50 -19.96 -0.06
N ILE A 286 11.39 -20.02 -0.81
CA ILE A 286 11.28 -19.39 -2.13
C ILE A 286 11.27 -17.87 -1.98
N PHE A 287 10.48 -17.35 -1.05
CA PHE A 287 10.49 -15.93 -0.72
C PHE A 287 10.29 -15.69 0.77
N ILE A 288 10.73 -14.51 1.19
CA ILE A 288 10.68 -14.05 2.58
C ILE A 288 10.02 -12.69 2.61
N LEU A 289 8.98 -12.60 3.44
CA LEU A 289 8.24 -11.36 3.67
C LEU A 289 8.98 -10.47 4.69
N GLU A 290 9.04 -9.17 4.40
CA GLU A 290 9.53 -8.15 5.32
C GLU A 290 8.63 -8.05 6.56
N CYS A 291 9.23 -8.00 7.76
CA CYS A 291 8.48 -7.97 9.02
C CYS A 291 8.93 -6.85 9.95
N ASN A 292 7.98 -5.97 10.31
CA ASN A 292 8.17 -4.77 11.12
C ASN A 292 9.21 -3.75 10.58
N GLN A 293 9.29 -2.58 11.23
CA GLN A 293 10.03 -1.40 10.74
C GLN A 293 11.57 -1.58 10.64
N ASN A 294 12.14 -2.71 11.08
CA ASN A 294 13.58 -2.98 10.98
C ASN A 294 13.94 -3.73 9.68
N ARG A 295 13.53 -3.11 8.57
CA ARG A 295 13.66 -3.55 7.17
C ARG A 295 15.05 -4.10 6.82
N MET A 296 16.10 -3.53 7.41
CA MET A 296 17.48 -3.85 7.08
C MET A 296 18.05 -5.06 7.83
N VAL A 297 17.48 -5.51 8.95
CA VAL A 297 18.08 -6.60 9.74
C VAL A 297 17.96 -7.94 9.02
N VAL A 298 16.80 -8.24 8.43
CA VAL A 298 16.60 -9.47 7.64
C VAL A 298 17.48 -9.45 6.39
N TRP A 299 17.58 -8.29 5.74
CA TRP A 299 18.38 -8.10 4.52
C TRP A 299 19.87 -8.21 4.78
N THR A 300 20.36 -7.58 5.86
CA THR A 300 21.76 -7.67 6.29
C THR A 300 22.11 -9.10 6.69
N LYS A 301 21.24 -9.82 7.42
CA LYS A 301 21.45 -11.23 7.73
C LYS A 301 21.52 -12.10 6.47
N TYR A 302 20.62 -11.90 5.49
CA TYR A 302 20.66 -12.59 4.20
C TYR A 302 21.98 -12.36 3.45
N LEU A 303 22.42 -11.10 3.40
CA LEU A 303 23.67 -10.73 2.74
C LEU A 303 24.90 -11.26 3.48
N ILE A 304 24.88 -11.30 4.81
CA ILE A 304 25.96 -11.87 5.65
C ILE A 304 26.07 -13.39 5.47
N GLU A 305 24.95 -14.12 5.47
CA GLU A 305 24.94 -15.58 5.20
C GLU A 305 25.50 -15.89 3.81
N LYS A 306 25.14 -15.08 2.80
CA LYS A 306 25.73 -15.18 1.45
C LYS A 306 27.21 -14.76 1.41
N LYS A 307 27.66 -13.80 2.21
CA LYS A 307 29.06 -13.34 2.28
C LYS A 307 30.00 -14.43 2.80
N GLN A 308 29.55 -15.30 3.71
CA GLN A 308 30.34 -16.47 4.12
C GLN A 308 30.60 -17.45 2.96
N THR A 309 29.95 -17.26 1.81
CA THR A 309 30.14 -18.08 0.59
C THR A 309 30.81 -17.34 -0.58
N ASN A 310 31.06 -16.01 -0.52
CA ASN A 310 31.64 -15.27 -1.66
C ASN A 310 32.20 -13.85 -1.34
N ASN A 311 33.37 -13.52 -1.90
CA ASN A 311 34.17 -12.31 -1.59
C ASN A 311 33.70 -10.96 -2.22
N ASN A 312 32.80 -10.96 -3.22
CA ASN A 312 32.35 -9.72 -3.91
C ASN A 312 31.24 -8.93 -3.17
N SER A 313 31.21 -8.97 -1.84
CA SER A 313 30.08 -8.52 -1.01
C SER A 313 30.25 -7.12 -0.37
N PHE A 314 31.36 -6.42 -0.64
CA PHE A 314 31.66 -5.12 -0.02
C PHE A 314 30.75 -3.97 -0.50
N GLN A 315 30.45 -3.87 -1.81
CA GLN A 315 29.58 -2.82 -2.36
C GLN A 315 28.14 -2.87 -1.80
N LEU A 316 27.61 -4.06 -1.54
CA LEU A 316 26.24 -4.23 -1.01
C LEU A 316 26.11 -3.77 0.44
N ILE A 317 27.17 -3.92 1.24
CA ILE A 317 27.23 -3.45 2.63
C ILE A 317 27.32 -1.92 2.66
N GLU A 318 28.09 -1.33 1.76
CA GLU A 318 28.19 0.12 1.62
C GLU A 318 26.86 0.75 1.19
N ILE A 319 26.13 0.12 0.25
CA ILE A 319 24.78 0.53 -0.13
C ILE A 319 23.81 0.43 1.06
N ALA A 320 23.84 -0.66 1.83
CA ALA A 320 23.00 -0.83 3.01
C ALA A 320 23.34 0.21 4.11
N ASN A 321 24.62 0.51 4.31
CA ASN A 321 25.08 1.50 5.30
C ASN A 321 24.73 2.95 4.88
N ASN A 322 24.83 3.29 3.59
CA ASN A 322 24.40 4.60 3.07
C ASN A 322 22.88 4.80 3.11
N ILE A 323 22.11 3.71 3.09
CA ILE A 323 20.67 3.74 3.36
C ILE A 323 20.41 4.03 4.85
N ASN A 324 21.22 3.50 5.76
CA ASN A 324 21.10 3.66 7.22
C ASN A 324 21.22 5.13 7.70
N THR A 325 22.28 5.82 7.28
CA THR A 325 22.57 7.20 7.71
C THR A 325 21.50 8.20 7.26
N ASN A 326 20.96 8.04 6.04
CA ASN A 326 19.99 8.98 5.49
C ASN A 326 18.55 8.79 6.00
N MET A 327 18.16 7.59 6.46
CA MET A 327 16.80 7.33 6.93
C MET A 327 16.58 7.79 8.38
N ILE A 328 17.59 7.61 9.25
CA ILE A 328 17.57 8.07 10.64
C ILE A 328 17.40 9.59 10.73
N LEU A 329 18.03 10.34 9.81
CA LEU A 329 17.90 11.79 9.73
C LEU A 329 16.49 12.21 9.27
N SER A 330 15.88 11.50 8.31
CA SER A 330 14.52 11.81 7.84
C SER A 330 13.42 11.49 8.86
N ASP A 331 13.54 10.39 9.60
CA ASP A 331 12.53 10.00 10.60
C ASP A 331 12.60 10.88 11.85
N ARG A 332 13.79 11.36 12.25
CA ARG A 332 13.90 12.36 13.34
C ARG A 332 13.13 13.64 13.03
N SER A 333 13.27 14.18 11.82
CA SER A 333 12.57 15.42 11.42
C SER A 333 11.05 15.27 11.39
N ARG A 334 10.56 14.10 10.96
CA ARG A 334 9.12 13.82 10.83
C ARG A 334 8.46 13.56 12.18
N ILE A 335 9.17 12.88 13.09
CA ILE A 335 8.73 12.65 14.46
C ILE A 335 8.68 13.98 15.22
N GLN A 336 9.69 14.84 15.10
CA GLN A 336 9.72 16.15 15.77
C GLN A 336 8.55 17.05 15.36
N ASN A 337 8.20 17.06 14.07
CA ASN A 337 7.05 17.83 13.56
C ASN A 337 5.68 17.27 13.97
N HIS A 338 5.56 15.95 14.17
CA HIS A 338 4.30 15.36 14.61
C HIS A 338 4.06 15.60 16.12
N TYR A 339 5.13 15.59 16.93
CA TYR A 339 5.03 15.90 18.36
C TYR A 339 4.80 17.39 18.65
N SER A 340 5.31 18.31 17.82
CA SER A 340 4.99 19.75 17.96
C SER A 340 3.52 20.03 17.63
N PHE A 341 3.00 19.43 16.55
CA PHE A 341 1.62 19.56 16.13
C PHE A 341 0.60 19.04 17.18
N LEU A 342 0.89 17.88 17.80
CA LEU A 342 0.04 17.32 18.86
C LEU A 342 0.10 18.12 20.18
N ARG A 343 1.20 18.85 20.43
CA ARG A 343 1.35 19.69 21.63
C ARG A 343 0.50 20.96 21.52
N GLU A 344 0.43 21.59 20.34
CA GLU A 344 -0.39 22.78 20.11
C GLU A 344 -1.89 22.49 20.29
N TYR A 345 -2.39 21.38 19.76
CA TYR A 345 -3.79 20.97 19.93
C TYR A 345 -4.18 20.69 21.38
N ARG A 346 -3.28 20.10 22.17
CA ARG A 346 -3.52 19.87 23.60
C ARG A 346 -3.60 21.17 24.40
N VAL A 347 -2.77 22.16 24.07
CA VAL A 347 -2.80 23.48 24.72
C VAL A 347 -4.10 24.20 24.37
N ILE A 348 -4.52 24.19 23.10
CA ILE A 348 -5.78 24.80 22.66
C ILE A 348 -6.99 24.15 23.35
N ALA A 349 -7.02 22.81 23.43
CA ALA A 349 -8.10 22.09 24.10
C ALA A 349 -8.18 22.40 25.61
N LEU A 350 -7.04 22.45 26.30
CA LEU A 350 -6.97 22.83 27.72
C LEU A 350 -7.41 24.29 27.95
N SER A 351 -7.03 25.21 27.06
CA SER A 351 -7.46 26.61 27.12
C SER A 351 -8.97 26.77 26.95
N LEU A 352 -9.58 26.02 26.03
CA LEU A 352 -11.04 26.02 25.82
C LEU A 352 -11.80 25.45 27.02
N ILE A 353 -11.29 24.37 27.62
CA ILE A 353 -11.87 23.77 28.83
C ILE A 353 -11.80 24.76 30.01
N LEU A 354 -10.65 25.40 30.23
CA LEU A 354 -10.49 26.40 31.28
C LEU A 354 -11.40 27.62 31.07
N PHE A 355 -11.58 28.04 29.82
CA PHE A 355 -12.50 29.12 29.48
C PHE A 355 -13.95 28.73 29.83
N LEU A 356 -14.38 27.52 29.45
CA LEU A 356 -15.69 26.96 29.82
C LEU A 356 -15.90 26.92 31.34
N PHE A 357 -14.93 26.40 32.11
CA PHE A 357 -15.01 26.43 33.58
C PHE A 357 -15.09 27.84 34.16
N SER A 358 -14.36 28.80 33.59
CA SER A 358 -14.42 30.20 34.05
C SER A 358 -15.79 30.83 33.80
N THR A 359 -16.40 30.55 32.64
CA THR A 359 -17.74 31.04 32.30
C THR A 359 -18.81 30.41 33.17
N ILE A 360 -18.76 29.09 33.42
CA ILE A 360 -19.67 28.39 34.33
C ILE A 360 -19.56 28.95 35.74
N ARG A 361 -18.33 29.22 36.23
CA ARG A 361 -18.10 29.81 37.55
C ARG A 361 -18.66 31.22 37.67
N LEU A 362 -18.53 32.05 36.63
CA LEU A 362 -19.11 33.40 36.59
C LEU A 362 -20.64 33.35 36.57
N ILE A 363 -21.24 32.44 35.79
CA ILE A 363 -22.68 32.21 35.75
C ILE A 363 -23.16 31.75 37.13
N TRP A 364 -22.48 30.80 37.77
CA TRP A 364 -22.84 30.33 39.10
C TRP A 364 -22.73 31.43 40.17
N LYS A 365 -21.69 32.26 40.11
CA LYS A 365 -21.53 33.42 41.03
C LYS A 365 -22.62 34.48 40.81
N ALA A 366 -23.05 34.69 39.57
CA ALA A 366 -24.16 35.58 39.23
C ALA A 366 -25.52 35.04 39.67
N ILE A 367 -25.73 33.72 39.60
CA ILE A 367 -26.94 33.06 40.12
C ILE A 367 -26.95 33.12 41.66
N TYR A 368 -25.84 32.81 42.32
CA TYR A 368 -25.70 32.80 43.77
C TYR A 368 -25.91 34.19 44.40
N THR A 369 -25.36 35.24 43.79
CA THR A 369 -25.59 36.63 44.25
C THR A 369 -27.02 37.11 44.03
N ARG A 370 -27.74 36.56 43.05
CA ARG A 370 -29.15 36.89 42.78
C ARG A 370 -30.11 36.16 43.73
N PHE A 371 -29.78 34.94 44.16
CA PHE A 371 -30.55 34.20 45.15
C PHE A 371 -30.33 34.72 46.59
N ASN A 372 -29.10 35.08 46.99
CA ASN A 372 -28.87 35.66 48.31
C ASN A 372 -29.41 37.10 48.48
N HIS A 373 -29.66 37.83 47.38
CA HIS A 373 -30.36 39.12 47.45
C HIS A 373 -31.87 38.99 47.62
N GLN A 374 -32.46 37.80 47.39
CA GLN A 374 -33.88 37.56 47.66
C GLN A 374 -34.17 37.14 49.11
N GLU A 375 -33.20 36.60 49.85
CA GLU A 375 -33.39 36.30 51.28
C GLU A 375 -33.39 37.55 52.19
N TYR A 376 -32.89 38.70 51.73
CA TYR A 376 -32.96 39.97 52.47
C TYR A 376 -34.23 40.79 52.22
N ILE A 377 -35.14 40.35 51.33
CA ILE A 377 -36.38 41.06 51.01
C ILE A 377 -37.62 40.40 51.68
N CYS A 378 -37.45 39.26 52.36
CA CYS A 378 -38.53 38.57 53.10
C CYS A 378 -38.37 38.61 54.64
N ARG A 379 -37.78 39.68 55.19
CA ARG A 379 -37.88 40.03 56.61
C ARG A 379 -38.09 41.54 56.78
N VAL A 380 -39.34 41.98 56.66
CA VAL A 380 -39.94 43.09 57.44
C VAL A 380 -41.35 42.65 57.77
#